data_AF-A0A6C0F7C5-F1
#
_entry.id   AF-A0A6C0F7C5-F1
#
_cell.length_a   1.000
_cell.length_b   1.000
_cell.length_c   1.000
_cell.angle_alpha   90.00
_cell.angle_beta   90.00
_cell.angle_gamma   90.00
#
_symmetry.space_group_name_H-M   'P 1'
#
loop_
_entity.id
_entity.type
_entity.pdbx_description
1 polymer ?
#
loop_
_entity_poly.entity_id
_entity_poly.type
_entity_poly.pdbx_seq_one_letter_code
_entity_poly.pdbx_strand_id
1 'polypeptide(L)' 'MDKFCKQAAGRIIDELKKKENRNILEDEILDPVIKYIGQHLYPYIIAASVMFCITLIILAYLLFSIKYIKYSVN' A
#
# COMPACT_ATOMS: atom_id res chain seq x y z
N MET A 1 36.27 -1.58 -11.96
CA MET A 1 35.12 -0.76 -12.41
C MET A 1 34.23 -0.34 -11.25
N ASP A 2 33.97 -1.20 -10.25
CA ASP A 2 33.10 -0.90 -9.10
C ASP A 2 33.41 0.35 -8.27
N LYS A 3 34.70 0.70 -8.08
CA LYS A 3 35.08 1.89 -7.30
C LYS A 3 34.64 3.21 -7.96
N PHE A 4 34.64 3.28 -9.29
CA PHE A 4 34.21 4.46 -10.03
C PHE A 4 32.70 4.62 -9.99
N CYS A 5 31.95 3.51 -10.16
CA CYS A 5 30.50 3.52 -10.03
C CYS A 5 30.05 3.93 -8.62
N LYS A 6 30.75 3.47 -7.57
CA LYS A 6 30.45 3.87 -6.19
C LYS A 6 30.78 5.34 -5.90
N GLN A 7 31.85 5.89 -6.47
CA GLN A 7 32.16 7.33 -6.32
C GLN A 7 31.19 8.21 -7.10
N ALA A 8 30.81 7.81 -8.32
CA ALA A 8 29.82 8.52 -9.12
C ALA A 8 28.44 8.48 -8.44
N ALA A 9 28.00 7.29 -8.01
CA ALA A 9 26.76 7.13 -7.25
C ALA A 9 26.79 7.92 -5.94
N GLY A 10 27.92 7.92 -5.21
CA GLY A 10 28.08 8.69 -3.98
C GLY A 10 27.92 10.19 -4.19
N ARG A 11 28.54 10.75 -5.24
CA ARG A 11 28.38 12.16 -5.60
C ARG A 11 26.96 12.52 -6.01
N ILE A 12 26.31 11.66 -6.80
CA ILE A 12 24.91 11.84 -7.21
C ILE A 12 23.99 11.81 -5.98
N ILE A 13 24.23 10.89 -5.04
CA ILE A 13 23.46 10.80 -3.79
C ILE A 13 23.68 12.03 -2.90
N ASP A 14 24.90 12.57 -2.82
CA ASP A 14 25.18 13.81 -2.08
C ASP A 14 24.53 15.04 -2.71
N GLU A 15 24.47 15.11 -4.05
CA GLU A 15 23.73 16.18 -4.74
C GLU A 15 22.22 16.04 -4.62
N LEU A 16 21.68 14.82 -4.65
CA LEU A 16 20.26 14.53 -4.40
C LEU A 16 19.85 14.80 -2.94
N LYS A 17 20.79 14.72 -2.00
CA LYS A 17 20.55 15.06 -0.59
C LYS A 17 20.47 16.55 -0.33
N LYS A 18 20.88 17.41 -1.26
CA LYS A 18 20.70 18.87 -1.12
C LYS A 18 19.21 19.18 -1.02
N LYS A 19 18.88 20.11 -0.12
CA LYS A 19 17.50 20.45 0.29
C LYS A 19 16.62 20.87 -0.90
N GLU A 20 17.22 21.52 -1.89
CA GLU A 20 16.58 21.96 -3.14
C GLU A 20 16.25 20.78 -4.06
N ASN A 21 17.20 19.86 -4.23
CA ASN A 21 17.02 18.67 -5.08
C ASN A 21 16.09 17.63 -4.47
N ARG A 22 15.92 17.60 -3.13
CA ARG A 22 14.93 16.73 -2.48
C ARG A 22 13.50 17.09 -2.89
N ASN A 23 13.16 18.37 -2.92
CA ASN A 23 11.82 18.80 -3.32
C ASN A 23 11.56 18.47 -4.79
N ILE A 24 12.56 18.66 -5.66
CA ILE A 24 12.47 18.27 -7.07
C ILE A 24 12.32 16.75 -7.19
N LEU A 25 13.05 15.97 -6.39
CA LEU A 25 12.95 14.50 -6.41
C LEU A 25 11.60 14.00 -5.91
N GLU A 26 11.06 14.65 -4.87
CA GLU A 26 9.73 14.34 -4.34
C GLU A 26 8.64 14.69 -5.36
N ASP A 27 8.64 15.90 -5.90
CA ASP A 27 7.60 16.38 -6.83
C ASP A 27 7.71 15.78 -8.25
N GLU A 28 8.92 15.63 -8.82
CA GLU A 28 9.09 15.14 -10.20
C GLU A 28 9.23 13.61 -10.31
N ILE A 29 9.64 12.91 -9.25
CA ILE A 29 9.88 11.47 -9.32
C ILE A 29 9.01 10.70 -8.33
N LEU A 30 9.03 11.07 -7.05
CA LEU A 30 8.32 10.32 -6.02
C LEU A 30 6.81 10.41 -6.23
N ASP A 31 6.29 11.61 -6.49
CA ASP A 31 4.87 11.86 -6.74
C ASP A 31 4.32 11.09 -7.95
N PRO A 32 4.93 11.13 -9.16
CA PRO A 32 4.45 10.32 -10.28
C PRO A 32 4.61 8.82 -10.05
N VAL A 33 5.64 8.37 -9.33
CA VAL A 33 5.79 6.95 -8.97
C VAL A 33 4.70 6.52 -8.00
N ILE A 34 4.43 7.30 -6.95
CA ILE A 34 3.34 7.05 -6.00
C ILE A 34 2.00 7.13 -6.71
N LYS A 35 1.81 8.05 -7.66
CA LYS A 35 0.57 8.16 -8.44
C LYS A 35 0.38 6.97 -9.37
N TYR A 36 1.45 6.47 -10.00
CA TYR A 36 1.40 5.30 -10.87
C TYR A 36 1.12 4.02 -10.09
N ILE A 37 1.84 3.81 -8.98
CA ILE A 37 1.61 2.70 -8.05
C ILE A 37 0.23 2.82 -7.45
N GLY A 38 -0.15 4.02 -7.00
CA GLY A 38 -1.46 4.33 -6.42
C GLY A 38 -2.61 4.07 -7.38
N GLN A 39 -2.49 4.42 -8.66
CA GLN A 39 -3.49 4.10 -9.68
C GLN A 39 -3.67 2.60 -9.89
N HIS A 40 -2.58 1.82 -9.81
CA HIS A 40 -2.66 0.37 -9.88
C HIS A 40 -3.14 -0.25 -8.56
N LEU A 41 -2.74 0.31 -7.41
CA LEU A 41 -3.04 -0.22 -6.09
C LEU A 41 -4.46 0.11 -5.63
N TYR A 42 -5.02 1.24 -6.07
CA TYR A 42 -6.37 1.70 -5.75
C TYR A 42 -7.47 0.67 -6.09
N PRO A 43 -7.55 0.09 -7.30
CA PRO A 43 -8.54 -0.94 -7.59
C PRO A 43 -8.35 -2.20 -6.73
N TYR A 44 -7.11 -2.56 -6.36
CA TYR A 44 -6.85 -3.67 -5.44
C TYR A 44 -7.28 -3.36 -4.01
N ILE A 45 -7.04 -2.14 -3.53
CA ILE A 45 -7.49 -1.71 -2.19
C ILE A 45 -9.02 -1.71 -2.13
N ILE A 46 -9.69 -1.24 -3.19
CA ILE A 46 -11.15 -1.31 -3.29
C ILE A 46 -11.62 -2.77 -3.29
N ALA A 47 -11.03 -3.62 -4.12
CA ALA A 47 -11.39 -5.03 -4.18
C ALA A 47 -11.19 -5.75 -2.83
N ALA A 48 -10.06 -5.50 -2.16
CA ALA A 48 -9.77 -6.03 -0.83
C ALA A 48 -10.77 -5.53 0.21
N SER A 49 -11.15 -4.24 0.16
CA SER A 49 -12.17 -3.66 1.04
C SER A 49 -13.53 -4.33 0.84
N VAL A 50 -13.95 -4.53 -0.41
CA VAL A 50 -15.21 -5.22 -0.72
C VAL A 50 -15.18 -6.67 -0.24
N MET A 51 -14.10 -7.40 -0.50
CA MET A 51 -13.93 -8.77 0.00
C MET A 51 -13.97 -8.83 1.54
N PHE A 52 -13.38 -7.85 2.21
CA PHE A 52 -13.39 -7.75 3.66
C PHE A 52 -14.81 -7.52 4.18
N CYS A 53 -15.58 -6.63 3.56
CA CYS A 53 -16.99 -6.40 3.91
C CYS A 53 -17.84 -7.66 3.75
N ILE A 54 -17.67 -8.40 2.63
CA ILE A 54 -18.38 -9.67 2.41
C ILE A 54 -18.02 -10.68 3.50
N THR A 55 -16.73 -10.80 3.82
CA THR A 55 -16.24 -11.70 4.89
C THR A 55 -16.90 -11.37 6.22
N LEU A 56 -17.03 -10.08 6.57
CA LEU A 56 -17.71 -9.67 7.80
C LEU A 56 -19.20 -10.03 7.81
N ILE A 57 -19.89 -9.88 6.69
CA ILE A 57 -21.31 -10.24 6.58
C ILE A 57 -21.51 -11.75 6.80
N ILE A 58 -20.66 -12.58 6.17
CA ILE A 58 -20.69 -14.04 6.35
C ILE A 58 -20.41 -14.39 7.81
N LEU A 59 -19.41 -13.77 8.43
CA LEU A 59 -19.08 -14.00 9.83
C LEU A 59 -20.26 -13.65 10.75
N ALA A 60 -20.91 -12.50 10.53
CA ALA A 60 -22.08 -12.09 11.29
C ALA A 60 -23.25 -13.07 11.13
N TYR A 61 -23.50 -13.55 9.91
CA TYR A 61 -24.52 -14.55 9.63
C TYR A 61 -24.26 -15.88 10.36
N LEU A 62 -23.01 -16.36 10.32
CA LEU A 62 -22.62 -17.59 11.03
C LEU A 62 -22.83 -17.47 12.54
N LEU A 63 -22.42 -16.35 13.15
CA LEU A 63 -22.63 -16.09 14.57
C LEU A 63 -24.12 -16.06 14.93
N PHE A 64 -24.95 -15.43 14.09
CA PHE A 64 -26.40 -15.42 14.28
C PHE A 64 -27.00 -16.83 14.20
N SER A 65 -26.62 -17.61 13.19
CA SER A 65 -27.08 -18.99 13.00
C SER A 65 -26.72 -19.88 14.19
N ILE A 66 -25.48 -19.79 14.69
CA ILE A 66 -25.03 -20.53 15.88
C ILE A 66 -25.86 -20.16 17.11
N LYS A 67 -26.14 -18.86 17.31
CA LYS A 67 -26.97 -18.39 18.43
C LYS A 67 -28.41 -18.92 18.33
N TYR A 68 -28.97 -18.93 17.12
CA TYR A 68 -30.32 -19.44 16.87
C TYR A 68 -30.42 -20.95 17.14
N ILE A 69 -29.47 -21.74 16.63
CA ILE A 69 -29.42 -23.19 16.86
C ILE A 69 -29.30 -23.50 18.36
N LYS A 70 -28.45 -22.77 19.09
CA LYS A 70 -28.29 -22.94 20.54
C LYS A 70 -29.57 -22.61 21.32
N TYR A 71 -30.35 -21.62 20.85
CA TYR A 71 -31.64 -21.27 21.46
C TYR A 71 -32.72 -22.31 21.18
N SER A 72 -32.71 -22.96 20.01
CA SER A 72 -33.69 -23.99 19.64
C SER A 72 -33.47 -25.34 20.35
N VAL A 73 -32.27 -25.60 20.90
CA VAL A 73 -31.90 -26.88 21.53
C VAL A 73 -32.08 -26.87 23.05
N ASN A 74 -32.35 -25.71 23.66
CA ASN A 74 -32.48 -25.52 25.12
C ASN A 74 -33.92 -25.14 25.46
#